data_AF-A0A0Q1AFR6-F1
#
_entry.id   AF-A0A0Q1AFR6-F1
#
_cell.length_a   1.000
_cell.length_b   1.000
_cell.length_c   1.000
_cell.angle_alpha   90.00
_cell.angle_beta   90.00
_cell.angle_gamma   90.00
#
_symmetry.space_group_name_H-M   'P 1'
#
loop_
_entity.id
_entity.type
_entity.pdbx_description
1 polymer ?
#
loop_
_entity_poly.entity_id
_entity_poly.type
_entity_poly.pdbx_seq_one_letter_code
_entity_poly.pdbx_strand_id
1 'polypeptide(L)'
;MHARNAVIIFLVIAFSVIGGCTGGAPVEAPPPGGTSAITGITAPEEDGYVSLDLAMDTLALYDAEELLSTDGMAIHMVSGTGVDATGNAKRWMLGATRGYEAFILIYEGGEWREYPWGGALPEQAINLTTIVIPSELYRMQAGQIRALLEAEDAGETELLLSGGIYTIEVQGRDRRTSLHLNAVTGDVIPRA
;
A
#
# COMPACT_ATOMS: atom_id res chain seq x y z
N MET A 1 1.74 50.37 21.08
CA MET A 1 0.30 50.69 20.92
C MET A 1 -0.19 50.03 19.64
N HIS A 2 -0.36 48.71 19.56
CA HIS A 2 -1.34 47.85 20.27
C HIS A 2 -2.79 48.32 20.14
N ALA A 3 -3.24 48.67 18.94
CA ALA A 3 -4.63 49.10 18.72
C ALA A 3 -5.25 48.60 17.40
N ARG A 4 -4.71 47.53 16.79
CA ARG A 4 -5.32 46.94 15.56
C ARG A 4 -5.61 45.43 15.63
N ASN A 5 -5.23 44.76 16.71
CA ASN A 5 -5.44 43.31 16.88
C ASN A 5 -6.51 42.96 17.93
N ALA A 6 -7.22 43.96 18.48
CA ALA A 6 -8.18 43.79 19.57
C ALA A 6 -9.66 43.73 19.13
N VAL A 7 -9.97 43.91 17.84
CA VAL A 7 -11.36 44.07 17.36
C VAL A 7 -11.95 42.78 16.77
N ILE A 8 -11.14 41.78 16.39
CA ILE A 8 -11.64 40.54 15.76
C ILE A 8 -11.84 39.39 16.77
N ILE A 9 -11.27 39.49 17.97
CA ILE A 9 -11.34 38.45 19.01
C ILE A 9 -12.63 38.57 19.87
N PHE A 10 -13.46 39.60 19.68
CA PHE A 10 -14.59 39.90 20.57
C PHE A 10 -15.97 39.43 20.07
N LEU A 11 -16.08 38.79 18.89
CA LEU A 11 -17.40 38.57 18.24
C LEU A 11 -17.87 37.10 18.13
N VAL A 12 -17.17 36.11 18.70
CA VAL A 12 -17.60 34.69 18.63
C VAL A 12 -17.62 33.99 20.01
N ILE A 13 -17.57 34.75 21.11
CA ILE A 13 -17.74 34.21 22.48
C ILE A 13 -19.06 34.72 23.09
N ALA A 14 -20.16 34.66 22.31
CA ALA A 14 -21.47 35.15 22.76
C ALA A 14 -22.64 34.30 22.27
N PHE A 15 -22.46 32.98 22.17
CA PHE A 15 -23.59 32.06 21.98
C PHE A 15 -23.43 30.83 22.87
N SER A 16 -23.51 31.08 24.18
CA SER A 16 -23.71 30.04 25.18
C SER A 16 -25.03 30.26 25.89
N VAL A 17 -25.79 29.17 25.97
CA VAL A 17 -26.83 28.84 26.96
C VAL A 17 -28.24 29.40 26.74
N ILE A 18 -29.16 28.57 26.22
CA ILE A 18 -30.51 28.40 26.80
C ILE A 18 -31.03 26.95 26.58
N GLY A 19 -31.27 26.24 27.69
CA GLY A 19 -32.30 25.19 27.94
C GLY A 19 -32.25 23.86 27.15
N GLY A 20 -32.60 22.70 27.70
CA GLY A 20 -33.14 22.34 29.01
C GLY A 20 -33.45 20.83 29.03
N CYS A 21 -33.39 20.22 30.21
CA CYS A 21 -33.76 18.83 30.46
C CYS A 21 -35.24 18.55 30.20
N THR A 22 -35.59 17.35 29.73
CA THR A 22 -36.57 16.41 30.33
C THR A 22 -36.91 15.27 29.36
N GLY A 23 -37.16 14.08 29.89
CA GLY A 23 -37.94 13.04 29.22
C GLY A 23 -37.27 11.67 29.11
N GLY A 24 -37.45 10.83 30.12
CA GLY A 24 -37.19 9.39 29.99
C GLY A 24 -38.33 8.67 29.24
N ALA A 25 -37.93 7.75 28.37
CA ALA A 25 -38.59 6.55 27.81
C ALA A 25 -40.01 6.69 27.17
N PRO A 26 -40.26 6.01 26.04
CA PRO A 26 -40.50 4.57 26.13
C PRO A 26 -39.69 3.73 25.12
N VAL A 27 -39.48 2.47 25.51
CA VAL A 27 -39.08 1.37 24.63
C VAL A 27 -40.17 1.18 23.57
N GLU A 28 -39.85 1.49 22.32
CA GLU A 28 -40.74 1.20 21.20
C GLU A 28 -40.39 -0.19 20.65
N ALA A 29 -41.34 -1.12 20.76
CA ALA A 29 -41.27 -2.46 20.19
C ALA A 29 -41.23 -2.38 18.65
N PRO A 30 -40.58 -3.32 17.94
CA PRO A 30 -40.43 -3.25 16.50
C PRO A 30 -41.77 -3.53 15.79
N PRO A 31 -42.15 -2.76 14.75
CA PRO A 31 -43.30 -3.09 13.92
C PRO A 31 -43.00 -4.30 13.00
N PRO A 32 -43.98 -5.17 12.74
CA PRO A 32 -43.81 -6.36 11.93
C PRO A 32 -43.86 -6.03 10.43
N GLY A 33 -42.93 -6.61 9.67
CA GLY A 33 -43.12 -6.94 8.26
C GLY A 33 -43.28 -5.78 7.27
N GLY A 34 -42.17 -5.40 6.62
CA GLY A 34 -42.19 -4.52 5.45
C GLY A 34 -40.93 -4.70 4.63
N THR A 35 -41.02 -5.49 3.57
CA THR A 35 -39.96 -5.78 2.60
C THR A 35 -39.43 -4.51 1.94
N SER A 36 -38.21 -4.12 2.29
CA SER A 36 -37.20 -3.52 1.42
C SER A 36 -35.92 -3.37 2.23
N ALA A 37 -35.22 -4.49 2.41
CA ALA A 37 -33.84 -4.45 2.84
C ALA A 37 -33.04 -3.82 1.70
N ILE A 38 -32.83 -2.50 1.76
CA ILE A 38 -31.63 -1.92 1.17
C ILE A 38 -30.52 -2.47 2.05
N THR A 39 -29.98 -3.62 1.66
CA THR A 39 -28.73 -4.12 2.21
C THR A 39 -27.74 -3.00 1.96
N GLY A 40 -27.38 -2.28 3.02
CA GLY A 40 -26.23 -1.38 2.96
C GLY A 40 -25.11 -2.22 2.38
N ILE A 41 -24.60 -1.79 1.23
CA ILE A 41 -23.34 -2.31 0.73
C ILE A 41 -22.33 -1.81 1.76
N THR A 42 -22.13 -2.60 2.81
CA THR A 42 -20.89 -2.56 3.54
C THR A 42 -19.87 -2.84 2.47
N ALA A 43 -19.19 -1.78 2.00
CA ALA A 43 -17.96 -1.96 1.26
C ALA A 43 -17.16 -2.96 2.09
N PRO A 44 -16.75 -4.11 1.54
CA PRO A 44 -15.86 -4.99 2.28
C PRO A 44 -14.76 -4.10 2.80
N GLU A 45 -14.42 -4.20 4.10
CA GLU A 45 -13.17 -3.65 4.60
C GLU A 45 -12.13 -4.01 3.55
N GLU A 46 -11.52 -3.01 2.92
CA GLU A 46 -10.44 -3.27 1.98
C GLU A 46 -9.41 -4.03 2.79
N ASP A 47 -9.34 -5.35 2.58
CA ASP A 47 -8.24 -6.17 3.05
C ASP A 47 -7.00 -5.42 2.58
N GLY A 48 -6.24 -4.87 3.52
CA GLY A 48 -5.21 -3.86 3.23
C GLY A 48 -4.06 -4.37 2.35
N TYR A 49 -4.14 -5.59 1.85
CA TYR A 49 -3.20 -6.23 0.95
C TYR A 49 -3.65 -6.11 -0.50
N VAL A 50 -2.75 -5.61 -1.34
CA VAL A 50 -3.01 -5.41 -2.77
C VAL A 50 -1.92 -6.12 -3.58
N SER A 51 -2.31 -6.74 -4.70
CA SER A 51 -1.34 -7.32 -5.65
C SER A 51 -0.59 -6.22 -6.39
N LEU A 52 0.64 -6.51 -6.83
CA LEU A 52 1.38 -5.56 -7.68
C LEU A 52 0.63 -5.29 -8.98
N ASP A 53 0.00 -6.30 -9.58
CA ASP A 53 -0.78 -6.15 -10.81
C ASP A 53 -1.90 -5.12 -10.66
N LEU A 54 -2.69 -5.21 -9.58
CA LEU A 54 -3.75 -4.24 -9.31
C LEU A 54 -3.18 -2.85 -9.08
N ALA A 55 -2.07 -2.72 -8.35
CA ALA A 55 -1.41 -1.43 -8.15
C ALA A 55 -0.94 -0.84 -9.50
N MET A 56 -0.40 -1.66 -10.40
CA MET A 56 0.02 -1.21 -11.74
C MET A 56 -1.18 -0.84 -12.63
N ASP A 57 -2.29 -1.55 -12.54
CA ASP A 57 -3.54 -1.19 -13.24
C ASP A 57 -4.07 0.17 -12.75
N THR A 58 -4.01 0.44 -11.44
CA THR A 58 -4.36 1.76 -10.90
C THR A 58 -3.39 2.85 -11.38
N LEU A 59 -2.09 2.54 -11.54
CA LEU A 59 -1.13 3.50 -12.09
C LEU A 59 -1.45 3.85 -13.54
N ALA A 60 -1.83 2.85 -14.35
CA ALA A 60 -2.26 3.06 -15.73
C ALA A 60 -3.55 3.89 -15.83
N LEU A 61 -4.47 3.74 -14.87
CA LEU A 61 -5.63 4.61 -14.76
C LEU A 61 -5.23 6.06 -14.44
N TYR A 62 -4.31 6.27 -13.50
CA TYR A 62 -3.82 7.61 -13.15
C TYR A 62 -3.14 8.31 -14.33
N ASP A 63 -2.45 7.56 -15.18
CA ASP A 63 -1.88 8.08 -16.43
C ASP A 63 -2.97 8.48 -17.43
N ALA A 64 -3.98 7.63 -17.61
CA ALA A 64 -5.11 7.92 -18.51
C ALA A 64 -5.96 9.12 -18.04
N GLU A 65 -6.01 9.38 -16.73
CA GLU A 65 -6.71 10.52 -16.12
C GLU A 65 -5.80 11.75 -15.93
N GLU A 66 -4.56 11.71 -16.42
CA GLU A 66 -3.56 12.79 -16.30
C GLU A 66 -3.25 13.20 -14.84
N LEU A 67 -3.49 12.32 -13.88
CA LEU A 67 -3.20 12.54 -12.45
C LEU A 67 -1.71 12.31 -12.13
N LEU A 68 -1.09 11.34 -12.80
CA LEU A 68 0.35 11.05 -12.75
C LEU A 68 0.80 10.57 -14.12
N SER A 69 1.88 11.14 -14.66
CA SER A 69 2.38 10.72 -15.98
C SER A 69 3.34 9.55 -15.88
N THR A 70 3.16 8.53 -16.72
CA THR A 70 4.08 7.41 -16.90
C THR A 70 4.94 7.54 -18.16
N ASP A 71 4.76 8.61 -18.95
CA ASP A 71 5.55 8.84 -20.15
C ASP A 71 7.05 9.00 -19.82
N GLY A 72 7.88 8.29 -20.57
CA GLY A 72 9.33 8.22 -20.35
C GLY A 72 9.76 7.61 -19.00
N MET A 73 8.84 6.99 -18.25
CA MET A 73 9.15 6.37 -16.96
C MET A 73 9.90 5.04 -17.13
N ALA A 74 11.02 4.88 -16.44
CA ALA A 74 11.71 3.62 -16.29
C ALA A 74 11.70 3.18 -14.82
N ILE A 75 11.20 1.97 -14.54
CA ILE A 75 11.19 1.40 -13.19
C ILE A 75 12.51 0.67 -12.97
N HIS A 76 13.21 0.95 -11.88
CA HIS A 76 14.52 0.37 -11.53
C HIS A 76 14.45 -0.53 -10.30
N MET A 77 13.40 -0.37 -9.49
CA MET A 77 13.19 -1.10 -8.26
C MET A 77 11.70 -1.27 -8.00
N VAL A 78 11.31 -2.44 -7.51
CA VAL A 78 9.97 -2.67 -6.93
C VAL A 78 10.14 -3.17 -5.50
N SER A 79 9.40 -2.63 -4.55
CA SER A 79 9.40 -3.12 -3.17
C SER A 79 7.97 -3.28 -2.66
N GLY A 80 7.71 -4.42 -2.01
CA GLY A 80 6.48 -4.69 -1.29
C GLY A 80 6.76 -4.77 0.20
N THR A 81 5.99 -4.03 1.00
CA THR A 81 6.09 -4.04 2.46
C THR A 81 4.90 -4.75 3.08
N GLY A 82 5.17 -5.59 4.07
CA GLY A 82 4.16 -6.46 4.67
C GLY A 82 3.47 -7.33 3.62
N VAL A 83 4.26 -8.13 2.90
CA VAL A 83 3.77 -9.04 1.86
C VAL A 83 3.30 -10.34 2.49
N ASP A 84 2.05 -10.70 2.22
CA ASP A 84 1.42 -11.92 2.72
C ASP A 84 1.88 -13.18 1.98
N ALA A 85 1.37 -14.35 2.40
CA ALA A 85 1.71 -15.63 1.79
C ALA A 85 1.24 -15.79 0.33
N THR A 86 0.40 -14.88 -0.16
CA THR A 86 -0.13 -14.86 -1.54
C THR A 86 0.60 -13.87 -2.45
N GLY A 87 1.58 -13.13 -1.92
CA GLY A 87 2.34 -12.13 -2.68
C GLY A 87 1.66 -10.77 -2.78
N ASN A 88 0.61 -10.52 -1.99
CA ASN A 88 -0.03 -9.21 -1.89
C ASN A 88 0.61 -8.39 -0.77
N ALA A 89 0.80 -7.10 -0.98
CA ALA A 89 1.50 -6.21 -0.04
C ALA A 89 0.57 -5.17 0.56
N LYS A 90 0.87 -4.73 1.78
CA LYS A 90 0.20 -3.56 2.38
C LYS A 90 0.55 -2.25 1.67
N ARG A 91 1.74 -2.22 1.08
CA ARG A 91 2.27 -1.07 0.35
C ARG A 91 3.19 -1.55 -0.77
N TRP A 92 3.04 -0.95 -1.94
CA TRP A 92 4.00 -1.08 -3.03
C TRP A 92 4.80 0.21 -3.18
N MET A 93 6.08 0.08 -3.50
CA MET A 93 6.94 1.20 -3.86
C MET A 93 7.67 0.91 -5.16
N LEU A 94 7.72 1.89 -6.06
CA LEU A 94 8.50 1.83 -7.29
C LEU A 94 9.59 2.88 -7.23
N GLY A 95 10.84 2.46 -7.38
CA GLY A 95 11.94 3.40 -7.66
C GLY A 95 12.03 3.59 -9.17
N ALA A 96 11.81 4.81 -9.66
CA ALA A 96 11.73 5.09 -11.08
C ALA A 96 12.48 6.35 -11.49
N THR A 97 12.75 6.47 -12.79
CA THR A 97 13.31 7.67 -13.39
C THR A 97 12.43 8.18 -14.53
N ARG A 98 12.44 9.50 -14.76
CA ARG A 98 11.88 10.16 -15.94
C ARG A 98 12.92 11.13 -16.46
N GLY A 99 13.54 10.82 -17.59
CA GLY A 99 14.73 11.54 -18.07
C GLY A 99 15.90 11.39 -17.10
N TYR A 100 16.32 12.48 -16.44
CA TYR A 100 17.41 12.49 -15.46
C TYR A 100 16.94 12.57 -14.01
N GLU A 101 15.62 12.66 -13.79
CA GLU A 101 15.03 12.81 -12.46
C GLU A 101 14.67 11.44 -11.89
N ALA A 102 15.07 11.17 -10.65
CA ALA A 102 14.68 9.98 -9.91
C ALA A 102 13.57 10.32 -8.91
N PHE A 103 12.64 9.39 -8.76
CA PHE A 103 11.51 9.51 -7.84
C PHE A 103 11.09 8.14 -7.30
N ILE A 104 10.35 8.16 -6.19
CA ILE A 104 9.67 7.00 -5.64
C ILE A 104 8.16 7.20 -5.82
N LEU A 105 7.50 6.19 -6.40
CA LEU A 105 6.04 6.08 -6.35
C LEU A 105 5.68 5.17 -5.17
N ILE A 106 4.69 5.57 -4.37
CA ILE A 106 4.17 4.76 -3.25
C ILE A 106 2.68 4.53 -3.47
N TYR A 107 2.28 3.26 -3.46
CA TYR A 107 0.88 2.84 -3.46
C TYR A 107 0.48 2.38 -2.07
N GLU A 108 -0.48 3.08 -1.47
CA GLU A 108 -1.02 2.76 -0.16
C GLU A 108 -2.45 3.31 -0.04
N GLY A 109 -3.37 2.53 0.53
CA GLY A 109 -4.76 2.95 0.70
C GLY A 109 -5.49 3.28 -0.61
N GLY A 110 -5.17 2.56 -1.68
CA GLY A 110 -5.80 2.73 -2.99
C GLY A 110 -5.23 3.85 -3.86
N GLU A 111 -4.21 4.58 -3.40
CA GLU A 111 -3.69 5.75 -4.10
C GLU A 111 -2.20 5.65 -4.41
N TRP A 112 -1.80 6.16 -5.58
CA TRP A 112 -0.40 6.45 -5.90
C TRP A 112 0.00 7.86 -5.49
N ARG A 113 1.20 7.99 -4.93
CA ARG A 113 1.85 9.29 -4.66
C ARG A 113 3.30 9.27 -5.13
N GLU A 114 3.71 10.34 -5.82
CA GLU A 114 5.08 10.54 -6.32
C GLU A 114 5.89 11.41 -5.35
N TYR A 115 7.13 11.00 -5.08
CA TYR A 115 8.07 11.73 -4.23
C TYR A 115 9.42 11.86 -4.91
N PRO A 116 10.02 13.06 -4.98
CA PRO A 116 11.38 13.23 -5.49
C PRO A 116 12.39 12.37 -4.71
N TRP A 117 13.34 11.76 -5.41
CA TRP A 117 14.36 10.92 -4.81
C TRP A 117 15.76 11.43 -5.13
N GLY A 118 16.49 11.81 -4.08
CA GLY A 118 17.88 12.28 -4.19
C GLY A 118 18.93 11.16 -4.13
N GLY A 119 18.51 9.92 -3.87
CA GLY A 119 19.41 8.78 -3.78
C GLY A 119 19.68 8.13 -5.14
N ALA A 120 20.66 7.23 -5.19
CA ALA A 120 20.89 6.39 -6.36
C ALA A 120 19.79 5.32 -6.46
N LEU A 121 19.34 5.06 -7.68
CA LEU A 121 18.54 3.88 -8.03
C LEU A 121 19.43 2.84 -8.72
N PRO A 122 19.06 1.55 -8.70
CA PRO A 122 19.73 0.54 -9.50
C PRO A 122 19.82 0.96 -10.97
N GLU A 123 20.97 0.79 -11.63
CA GLU A 123 21.16 1.26 -13.00
C GLU A 123 20.24 0.57 -14.01
N GLN A 124 19.94 -0.71 -13.77
CA GLN A 124 19.15 -1.51 -14.68
C GLN A 124 17.65 -1.29 -14.47
N ALA A 125 16.97 -0.88 -15.53
CA ALA A 125 15.52 -0.85 -15.57
C ALA A 125 14.93 -2.28 -15.61
N ILE A 126 13.82 -2.47 -14.91
CA ILE A 126 13.04 -3.68 -14.82
C ILE A 126 11.99 -3.66 -15.93
N ASN A 127 11.95 -4.72 -16.74
CA ASN A 127 10.85 -4.95 -17.65
C ASN A 127 9.81 -5.88 -16.98
N LEU A 128 8.74 -5.29 -16.45
CA LEU A 128 7.68 -6.00 -15.73
C LEU A 128 6.98 -7.07 -16.58
N THR A 129 7.03 -6.99 -17.91
CA THR A 129 6.42 -7.99 -18.81
C THR A 129 7.25 -9.27 -18.96
N THR A 130 8.49 -9.26 -18.47
CA THR A 130 9.45 -10.38 -18.64
C THR A 130 9.74 -11.14 -17.35
N ILE A 131 9.21 -10.66 -16.23
CA ILE A 131 9.43 -11.25 -14.91
C ILE A 131 8.21 -12.05 -14.47
N VAL A 132 8.43 -12.97 -13.53
CA VAL A 132 7.38 -13.60 -12.75
C VAL A 132 6.87 -12.58 -11.73
N ILE A 133 5.64 -12.13 -11.89
CA ILE A 133 4.97 -11.19 -10.96
C ILE A 133 4.92 -11.75 -9.52
N PRO A 134 4.90 -10.89 -8.47
CA PRO A 134 5.00 -11.34 -7.08
C PRO A 134 3.95 -12.39 -6.65
N SER A 135 2.70 -12.24 -7.07
CA SER A 135 1.63 -13.19 -6.75
C SER A 135 1.95 -14.61 -7.26
N GLU A 136 2.44 -14.71 -8.49
CA GLU A 136 2.88 -15.97 -9.09
C GLU A 136 4.17 -16.49 -8.44
N LEU A 137 5.13 -15.62 -8.15
CA LEU A 137 6.39 -15.97 -7.48
C LEU A 137 6.13 -16.62 -6.11
N TYR A 138 5.23 -16.04 -5.33
CA TYR A 138 4.85 -16.57 -4.01
C TYR A 138 4.14 -17.91 -4.14
N ARG A 139 3.30 -18.08 -5.16
CA ARG A 139 2.67 -19.36 -5.47
C ARG A 139 3.69 -20.44 -5.83
N MET A 140 4.66 -20.12 -6.71
CA MET A 140 5.70 -21.05 -7.15
C MET A 140 6.60 -21.49 -6.00
N GLN A 141 6.96 -20.56 -5.10
CA GLN A 141 7.89 -20.80 -3.99
C GLN A 141 7.21 -20.94 -2.63
N ALA A 142 5.91 -21.24 -2.61
CA ALA A 142 5.10 -21.29 -1.39
C ALA A 142 5.72 -22.15 -0.27
N GLY A 143 6.32 -23.29 -0.64
CA GLY A 143 7.00 -24.17 0.32
C GLY A 143 8.21 -23.52 0.99
N GLN A 144 9.04 -22.80 0.22
CA GLN A 144 10.23 -22.13 0.74
C GLN A 144 9.88 -20.89 1.55
N ILE A 145 8.91 -20.10 1.08
CA ILE A 145 8.45 -18.89 1.77
C ILE A 145 7.77 -19.27 3.09
N ARG A 146 6.93 -20.32 3.11
CA ARG A 146 6.35 -20.82 4.36
C ARG A 146 7.42 -21.27 5.35
N ALA A 147 8.42 -22.04 4.89
CA ALA A 147 9.52 -22.47 5.76
C ALA A 147 10.32 -21.27 6.31
N LEU A 148 10.50 -20.22 5.50
CA LEU A 148 11.15 -18.98 5.93
C LEU A 148 10.34 -18.25 7.03
N LEU A 149 9.02 -18.12 6.85
CA LEU A 149 8.12 -17.51 7.82
C LEU A 149 8.07 -18.31 9.14
N GLU A 150 7.94 -19.63 9.07
CA GLU A 150 7.92 -20.52 10.24
C GLU A 150 9.24 -20.48 11.02
N ALA A 151 10.37 -20.39 10.33
CA ALA A 151 11.69 -20.34 10.96
C ALA A 151 11.92 -19.06 11.80
N GLU A 152 11.21 -17.98 11.50
CA GLU A 152 11.36 -16.69 12.17
C GLU A 152 10.12 -16.27 12.98
N ASP A 153 9.11 -17.14 13.11
CA ASP A 153 7.84 -16.86 13.81
C ASP A 153 7.15 -15.58 13.28
N ALA A 154 7.14 -15.42 11.95
CA ALA A 154 6.62 -14.23 11.26
C ALA A 154 5.35 -14.53 10.45
N GLY A 155 4.49 -13.53 10.32
CA GLY A 155 3.28 -13.60 9.49
C GLY A 155 3.40 -12.96 8.11
N GLU A 156 4.44 -12.17 7.88
CA GLU A 156 4.62 -11.34 6.69
C GLU A 156 6.10 -11.32 6.27
N THR A 157 6.31 -10.96 5.01
CA THR A 157 7.64 -10.80 4.40
C THR A 157 7.83 -9.38 3.87
N GLU A 158 9.06 -8.96 3.66
CA GLU A 158 9.40 -7.81 2.82
C GLU A 158 9.89 -8.33 1.47
N LEU A 159 9.53 -7.65 0.38
CA LEU A 159 9.98 -7.98 -0.96
C LEU A 159 10.75 -6.80 -1.56
N LEU A 160 11.89 -7.11 -2.19
CA LEU A 160 12.65 -6.20 -3.04
C LEU A 160 12.97 -6.88 -4.36
N LEU A 161 12.65 -6.23 -5.48
CA LEU A 161 13.11 -6.57 -6.82
C LEU A 161 14.08 -5.50 -7.29
N SER A 162 15.31 -5.90 -7.57
CA SER A 162 16.30 -5.06 -8.27
C SER A 162 17.32 -5.93 -9.00
N GLY A 163 17.85 -5.44 -10.12
CA GLY A 163 18.89 -6.16 -10.88
C GLY A 163 18.49 -7.58 -11.32
N GLY A 164 17.20 -7.82 -11.59
CA GLY A 164 16.69 -9.13 -11.99
C GLY A 164 16.60 -10.17 -10.87
N ILE A 165 16.73 -9.75 -9.60
CA ILE A 165 16.66 -10.64 -8.43
C ILE A 165 15.56 -10.16 -7.49
N TYR A 166 14.66 -11.08 -7.13
CA TYR A 166 13.80 -10.91 -5.98
C TYR A 166 14.56 -11.30 -4.71
N THR A 167 14.50 -10.44 -3.71
CA THR A 167 14.94 -10.71 -2.35
C THR A 167 13.73 -10.64 -1.44
N ILE A 168 13.34 -11.79 -0.90
CA ILE A 168 12.27 -11.91 0.08
C ILE A 168 12.93 -12.01 1.45
N GLU A 169 12.59 -11.10 2.35
CA GLU A 169 13.18 -11.02 3.68
C GLU A 169 12.11 -11.23 4.75
N VAL A 170 12.51 -11.89 5.82
CA VAL A 170 11.72 -11.98 7.05
C VAL A 170 12.56 -11.41 8.17
N GLN A 171 11.95 -10.48 8.92
CA GLN A 171 12.55 -9.91 10.11
C GLN A 171 12.14 -10.76 11.32
N GLY A 172 13.04 -11.63 11.77
CA GLY A 172 12.93 -12.30 13.06
C GLY A 172 13.31 -11.38 14.22
N ARG A 173 13.17 -11.86 15.46
CA ARG A 173 13.48 -11.09 16.68
C ARG A 173 14.94 -10.64 16.74
N ASP A 174 15.87 -11.51 16.33
CA ASP A 174 17.31 -11.29 16.51
C ASP A 174 18.11 -11.33 15.19
N ARG A 175 17.48 -11.70 14.07
CA ARG A 175 18.14 -11.83 12.77
C ARG A 175 17.19 -11.56 11.62
N ARG A 176 17.78 -11.24 10.46
CA ARG A 176 17.08 -11.15 9.18
C ARG A 176 17.48 -12.35 8.33
N THR A 177 16.48 -13.07 7.83
CA THR A 177 16.69 -14.21 6.93
C THR A 177 16.13 -13.84 5.56
N SER A 178 16.87 -14.17 4.50
CA SER A 178 16.53 -13.80 3.13
C SER A 178 16.52 -15.01 2.20
N LEU A 179 15.59 -15.01 1.26
CA LEU A 179 15.49 -15.89 0.11
C LEU A 179 15.71 -15.06 -1.16
N HIS A 180 16.59 -15.52 -2.04
CA HIS A 180 16.89 -14.85 -3.31
C HIS A 180 16.36 -15.69 -4.47
N LEU A 181 15.60 -15.06 -5.37
CA LEU A 181 14.94 -15.72 -6.49
C LEU A 181 15.25 -14.99 -7.79
N ASN A 182 15.42 -15.72 -8.88
CA ASN A 182 15.56 -15.16 -10.22
C ASN A 182 14.23 -14.53 -10.64
N ALA A 183 14.24 -13.27 -11.08
CA ALA A 183 12.99 -12.59 -11.44
C ALA A 183 12.33 -13.12 -12.71
N VAL A 184 13.09 -13.72 -13.63
CA VAL A 184 12.57 -14.25 -14.90
C VAL A 184 12.05 -15.68 -14.76
N THR A 185 12.72 -16.52 -13.98
CA THR A 185 12.35 -17.94 -13.84
C THR A 185 11.60 -18.25 -12.55
N GLY A 186 11.69 -17.39 -11.54
CA GLY A 186 11.18 -17.65 -10.20
C GLY A 186 11.99 -18.67 -9.40
N ASP A 187 13.10 -19.17 -9.93
CA ASP A 187 13.92 -20.19 -9.26
C ASP A 187 14.77 -19.60 -8.14
N VAL A 188 15.03 -20.41 -7.11
CA VAL A 188 15.93 -20.06 -6.02
C VAL A 188 17.36 -19.94 -6.51
N ILE A 189 18.00 -18.83 -6.14
CA ILE A 189 19.42 -18.59 -6.36
C ILE A 189 20.18 -19.16 -5.14
N PRO A 190 21.02 -20.19 -5.32
CA PRO A 190 21.80 -20.75 -4.22
C PRO A 190 22.71 -19.68 -3.62
N ARG A 191 22.82 -19.65 -2.28
CA ARG A 191 23.89 -18.88 -1.63
C ARG A 191 25.23 -19.53 -1.99
N ALA A 192 26.16 -18.71 -2.47
CA ALA A 192 27.54 -19.10 -2.74
C ALA A 192 28.33 -19.37 -1.44
#